data_AF-A0A931FPR9-F1
#
_entry.id   AF-A0A931FPR9-F1
#
_cell.length_a   1.000
_cell.length_b   1.000
_cell.length_c   1.000
_cell.angle_alpha   90.00
_cell.angle_beta   90.00
_cell.angle_gamma   90.00
#
_symmetry.space_group_name_H-M   'P 1'
#
loop_
_entity.id
_entity.type
_entity.pdbx_description
1 polymer ?
#
loop_
_entity_poly.entity_id
_entity_poly.type
_entity_poly.pdbx_seq_one_letter_code
_entity_poly.pdbx_strand_id
1 'polypeptide(L)'
;MEPEKQAPVPYAPPATFTLKGYKPWVVTGAALVAIVLFCGLNTEATPVTWESYARWGAPSSVDILNGAYWGLISSNFVHLAFWHLGFNLYWFWILGRKIEFEQGAGFMAVLLLTAAFVSSTAEFALGQSTGMGLSGVVYAFFGFIFTSGLTNSRYAGFLVSKLVWQFVGWLFFCLLLTATNVWQVGNAAHFAGLAWGAAVAWLYQRRKAVRYGLGILVLAGLSVPLFWAPWSVLWLSNKAYTAHTANDVPMARHYYRLILQKEPANQFALSNLNFLRIDELSKQAELAFKQQQIPKAQQLCRQILKLQPANEWALAMLSASAGSPVQQ
;
A
#
# COMPACT_ATOMS: atom_id res chain seq x y z
N MET A 1 3.10 -58.63 -19.34
CA MET A 1 4.05 -57.53 -19.62
C MET A 1 3.93 -56.56 -18.46
N GLU A 2 4.86 -56.62 -17.51
CA GLU A 2 4.97 -55.59 -16.47
C GLU A 2 5.47 -54.29 -17.10
N PRO A 3 4.99 -53.11 -16.66
CA PRO A 3 5.50 -51.84 -17.15
C PRO A 3 6.94 -51.66 -16.68
N GLU A 4 7.82 -51.39 -17.64
CA GLU A 4 9.23 -51.07 -17.43
C GLU A 4 9.34 -49.88 -16.47
N LYS A 5 9.84 -50.13 -15.25
CA LYS A 5 10.15 -49.08 -14.28
C LYS A 5 11.20 -48.17 -14.90
N GLN A 6 10.79 -46.96 -15.32
CA GLN A 6 11.72 -45.90 -15.68
C GLN A 6 12.71 -45.70 -14.53
N ALA A 7 13.99 -45.91 -14.82
CA ALA A 7 15.06 -45.67 -13.87
C ALA A 7 14.97 -44.21 -13.37
N PRO A 8 15.15 -43.97 -12.05
CA PRO A 8 15.16 -42.61 -11.52
C PRO A 8 16.24 -41.80 -12.24
N VAL A 9 15.86 -40.60 -12.71
CA VAL A 9 16.78 -39.64 -13.32
C VAL A 9 17.94 -39.40 -12.35
N PRO A 10 19.22 -39.58 -12.76
CA PRO A 10 20.35 -39.42 -11.87
C PRO A 10 20.34 -38.05 -11.21
N TYR A 11 20.46 -38.00 -9.88
CA TYR A 11 20.68 -36.77 -9.13
C TYR A 11 21.99 -36.13 -9.60
N ALA A 12 21.89 -35.13 -10.48
CA ALA A 12 23.04 -34.30 -10.81
C ALA A 12 23.39 -33.49 -9.55
N PRO A 13 24.62 -33.56 -9.03
CA PRO A 13 25.04 -32.71 -7.93
C PRO A 13 24.79 -31.25 -8.34
N PRO A 14 24.29 -30.39 -7.43
CA PRO A 14 24.01 -29.00 -7.75
C PRO A 14 25.28 -28.38 -8.32
N ALA A 15 25.16 -27.76 -9.51
CA ALA A 15 26.28 -27.06 -10.13
C ALA A 15 26.88 -26.12 -9.09
N THR A 16 28.17 -26.26 -8.82
CA THR A 16 28.87 -25.42 -7.84
C THR A 16 28.79 -23.98 -8.29
N PHE A 17 27.95 -23.20 -7.60
CA PHE A 17 27.77 -21.78 -7.85
C PHE A 17 29.05 -21.05 -7.45
N THR A 18 29.90 -20.73 -8.44
CA THR A 18 31.11 -19.93 -8.21
C THR A 18 30.91 -18.51 -8.73
N LEU A 19 30.77 -17.56 -7.80
CA LEU A 19 30.66 -16.13 -8.11
C LEU A 19 32.01 -15.47 -8.44
N LYS A 20 33.06 -16.25 -8.72
CA LYS A 20 34.44 -15.74 -8.69
C LYS A 20 34.63 -14.66 -9.77
N GLY A 21 34.86 -13.42 -9.33
CA GLY A 21 35.04 -12.25 -10.20
C GLY A 21 33.77 -11.54 -10.65
N TYR A 22 32.57 -12.09 -10.37
CA TYR A 22 31.32 -11.46 -10.75
C TYR A 22 30.94 -10.30 -9.82
N LYS A 23 30.60 -9.15 -10.41
CA LYS A 23 30.16 -7.96 -9.68
C LYS A 23 28.66 -7.70 -9.96
N PRO A 24 27.78 -7.91 -8.98
CA PRO A 24 26.33 -7.74 -9.13
C PRO A 24 25.99 -6.25 -8.95
N TRP A 25 26.22 -5.46 -10.00
CA TRP A 25 26.15 -4.01 -9.93
C TRP A 25 24.77 -3.48 -9.57
N VAL A 26 23.70 -4.09 -10.09
CA VAL A 26 22.32 -3.63 -9.82
C VAL A 26 21.94 -3.90 -8.37
N VAL A 27 22.20 -5.12 -7.88
CA VAL A 27 21.96 -5.48 -6.48
C VAL A 27 22.81 -4.61 -5.55
N THR A 28 24.08 -4.39 -5.88
CA THR A 28 24.97 -3.55 -5.05
C THR A 28 24.46 -2.10 -5.01
N GLY A 29 24.13 -1.52 -6.16
CA GLY A 29 23.61 -0.15 -6.24
C GLY A 29 22.31 0.02 -5.46
N ALA A 30 21.35 -0.88 -5.64
CA ALA A 30 20.08 -0.87 -4.92
C ALA A 30 20.25 -1.01 -3.40
N ALA A 31 21.15 -1.89 -2.96
CA ALA A 31 21.47 -2.03 -1.54
C ALA A 31 22.09 -0.76 -0.95
N LEU A 32 23.02 -0.12 -1.68
CA LEU A 32 23.62 1.15 -1.27
C LEU A 32 22.59 2.27 -1.20
N VAL A 33 21.66 2.35 -2.14
CA VAL A 33 20.53 3.31 -2.08
C VAL A 33 19.73 3.12 -0.81
N ALA A 34 19.34 1.88 -0.49
CA ALA A 34 18.58 1.61 0.74
C ALA A 34 19.35 1.99 2.02
N ILE A 35 20.67 1.76 2.05
CA ILE A 35 21.54 2.17 3.16
C ILE A 35 21.60 3.69 3.28
N VAL A 36 21.84 4.40 2.17
CA VAL A 36 21.93 5.87 2.15
C VAL A 36 20.62 6.50 2.62
N LEU A 37 19.48 6.02 2.10
CA LEU A 37 18.17 6.52 2.51
C LEU A 37 17.89 6.23 3.98
N PHE A 38 18.28 5.05 4.49
CA PHE A 38 18.17 4.74 5.91
C PHE A 38 19.02 5.67 6.77
N CYS A 39 20.29 5.88 6.42
CA CYS A 39 21.17 6.80 7.14
C CYS A 39 20.62 8.22 7.14
N GLY A 40 20.14 8.70 5.98
CA GLY A 40 19.53 10.01 5.83
C GLY A 40 18.28 10.19 6.68
N LEU A 41 17.35 9.22 6.63
CA LEU A 41 16.14 9.23 7.46
C LEU A 41 16.44 9.29 8.96
N ASN A 42 17.53 8.64 9.41
CA ASN A 42 17.94 8.67 10.82
C ASN A 42 18.64 9.99 11.23
N THR A 43 18.78 10.96 10.31
CA THR A 43 19.19 12.34 10.66
C THR A 43 18.02 13.26 10.97
N GLU A 44 16.78 12.82 10.72
CA GLU A 44 15.56 13.60 10.98
C GLU A 44 15.27 13.74 12.47
N ALA A 45 14.64 14.85 12.85
CA ALA A 45 14.20 15.08 14.22
C ALA A 45 13.12 14.07 14.63
N THR A 46 13.11 13.69 15.90
CA THR A 46 12.10 12.77 16.45
C THR A 46 10.89 13.55 17.01
N PRO A 47 9.65 13.06 16.80
CA PRO A 47 9.29 11.86 16.05
C PRO A 47 9.36 12.07 14.53
N VAL A 48 9.76 11.02 13.81
CA VAL A 48 9.76 11.02 12.33
C VAL A 48 8.32 11.10 11.82
N THR A 49 8.02 12.06 10.95
CA THR A 49 6.68 12.30 10.40
C THR A 49 6.54 11.76 8.98
N TRP A 50 5.30 11.76 8.44
CA TRP A 50 5.06 11.45 7.03
C TRP A 50 5.77 12.41 6.08
N GLU A 51 5.96 13.67 6.46
CA GLU A 51 6.74 14.64 5.69
C GLU A 51 8.22 14.25 5.65
N SER A 52 8.77 13.75 6.76
CA SER A 52 10.13 13.18 6.79
C SER A 52 10.23 11.98 5.86
N TYR A 53 9.29 11.03 5.91
CA TYR A 53 9.30 9.88 4.98
C TYR A 53 9.22 10.31 3.51
N ALA A 54 8.35 11.28 3.19
CA ALA A 54 8.21 11.80 1.84
C ALA A 54 9.51 12.43 1.31
N ARG A 55 10.22 13.21 2.14
CA ARG A 55 11.55 13.78 1.80
C ARG A 55 12.57 12.70 1.45
N TRP A 56 12.55 11.58 2.17
CA TRP A 56 13.48 10.46 1.97
C TRP A 56 12.97 9.40 0.98
N GLY A 57 11.94 9.73 0.21
CA GLY A 57 11.50 8.92 -0.91
C GLY A 57 10.39 7.91 -0.60
N ALA A 58 9.68 8.07 0.53
CA ALA A 58 8.49 7.29 0.86
C ALA A 58 7.29 8.23 1.08
N PRO A 59 6.68 8.75 0.00
CA PRO A 59 5.52 9.63 0.11
C PRO A 59 4.31 8.86 0.67
N SER A 60 3.38 9.58 1.28
CA SER A 60 2.19 8.94 1.85
C SER A 60 1.29 8.37 0.76
N SER A 61 0.38 7.47 1.14
CA SER A 61 -0.60 6.93 0.19
C SER A 61 -1.52 8.02 -0.39
N VAL A 62 -1.75 9.11 0.35
CA VAL A 62 -2.50 10.29 -0.13
C VAL A 62 -1.69 11.03 -1.19
N ASP A 63 -0.39 11.24 -0.97
CA ASP A 63 0.49 11.88 -1.95
C ASP A 63 0.54 11.09 -3.26
N ILE A 64 0.54 9.75 -3.19
CA ILE A 64 0.50 8.88 -4.37
C ILE A 64 -0.81 9.06 -5.14
N LEU A 65 -1.96 9.12 -4.45
CA LEU A 65 -3.24 9.42 -5.09
C LEU A 65 -3.26 10.80 -5.76
N ASN A 66 -2.41 11.71 -5.29
CA ASN A 66 -2.29 13.08 -5.78
C ASN A 66 -1.08 13.28 -6.72
N GLY A 67 -0.50 12.20 -7.25
CA GLY A 67 0.48 12.25 -8.34
C GLY A 67 1.91 11.84 -7.97
N ALA A 68 2.20 11.54 -6.70
CA ALA A 68 3.51 11.04 -6.27
C ALA A 68 3.73 9.55 -6.61
N TYR A 69 3.33 9.10 -7.80
CA TYR A 69 3.36 7.69 -8.21
C TYR A 69 4.75 7.04 -8.15
N TRP A 70 5.81 7.86 -8.23
CA TRP A 70 7.20 7.42 -8.02
C TRP A 70 7.40 6.72 -6.67
N GLY A 71 6.57 7.05 -5.66
CA GLY A 71 6.51 6.42 -4.36
C GLY A 71 6.28 4.91 -4.40
N LEU A 72 5.57 4.40 -5.42
CA LEU A 72 5.33 2.97 -5.59
C LEU A 72 6.62 2.17 -5.86
N ILE A 73 7.70 2.85 -6.23
CA ILE A 73 9.02 2.23 -6.40
C ILE A 73 9.92 2.64 -5.25
N SER A 74 10.08 3.93 -4.99
CA SER A 74 11.06 4.46 -4.04
C SER A 74 10.80 4.04 -2.59
N SER A 75 9.52 3.88 -2.17
CA SER A 75 9.19 3.43 -0.81
C SER A 75 9.78 2.06 -0.46
N ASN A 76 10.07 1.22 -1.47
CA ASN A 76 10.71 -0.09 -1.26
C ASN A 76 12.16 0.04 -0.75
N PHE A 77 12.82 1.19 -0.91
CA PHE A 77 14.19 1.40 -0.45
C PHE A 77 14.26 2.02 0.95
N VAL A 78 13.16 2.60 1.44
CA VAL A 78 13.08 3.23 2.76
C VAL A 78 12.80 2.17 3.84
N HIS A 79 13.53 2.22 4.95
CA HIS A 79 13.39 1.25 6.05
C HIS A 79 13.25 1.97 7.39
N LEU A 80 12.37 1.45 8.24
CA LEU A 80 12.00 2.08 9.52
C LEU A 80 12.88 1.68 10.71
N ALA A 81 13.62 0.59 10.60
CA ALA A 81 14.43 0.06 11.69
C ALA A 81 15.69 -0.62 11.14
N PHE A 82 16.78 -0.56 11.92
CA PHE A 82 18.06 -1.15 11.54
C PHE A 82 17.95 -2.66 11.26
N TRP A 83 17.25 -3.40 12.14
CA TRP A 83 17.06 -4.83 11.96
C TRP A 83 16.24 -5.14 10.70
N HIS A 84 15.26 -4.30 10.35
CA HIS A 84 14.41 -4.46 9.17
C HIS A 84 15.22 -4.25 7.89
N LEU A 85 16.08 -3.23 7.86
CA LEU A 85 17.05 -3.03 6.78
C LEU A 85 18.01 -4.21 6.66
N GLY A 86 18.63 -4.63 7.77
CA GLY A 86 19.60 -5.71 7.78
C GLY A 86 19.01 -7.04 7.28
N PHE A 87 17.81 -7.39 7.73
CA PHE A 87 17.10 -8.59 7.29
C PHE A 87 16.78 -8.56 5.79
N ASN A 88 16.25 -7.44 5.29
CA ASN A 88 15.92 -7.32 3.87
C ASN A 88 17.17 -7.33 3.00
N LEU A 89 18.23 -6.58 3.37
CA LEU A 89 19.47 -6.55 2.60
C LEU A 89 20.16 -7.90 2.56
N TYR A 90 20.10 -8.67 3.65
CA TYR A 90 20.65 -10.03 3.69
C TYR A 90 20.02 -10.92 2.60
N TRP A 91 18.69 -11.00 2.55
CA TRP A 91 18.00 -11.81 1.54
C TRP A 91 18.07 -11.22 0.14
N PHE A 92 17.94 -9.90 0.03
CA PHE A 92 18.09 -9.18 -1.23
C PHE A 92 19.45 -9.48 -1.88
N TRP A 93 20.52 -9.47 -1.08
CA TRP A 93 21.87 -9.79 -1.54
C TRP A 93 22.05 -11.25 -1.93
N ILE A 94 21.54 -12.19 -1.13
CA ILE A 94 21.69 -13.63 -1.44
C ILE A 94 20.93 -14.00 -2.72
N LEU A 95 19.65 -13.64 -2.80
CA LEU A 95 18.78 -14.01 -3.91
C LEU A 95 19.08 -13.17 -5.15
N GLY A 96 19.22 -11.85 -4.98
CA GLY A 96 19.45 -10.92 -6.08
C GLY A 96 20.74 -11.22 -6.84
N ARG A 97 21.85 -11.50 -6.13
CA ARG A 97 23.12 -11.84 -6.80
C ARG A 97 23.02 -13.09 -7.65
N LYS A 98 22.27 -14.10 -7.19
CA LYS A 98 22.03 -15.32 -7.98
C LYS A 98 21.25 -14.99 -9.24
N ILE A 99 20.21 -14.17 -9.15
CA ILE A 99 19.40 -13.78 -10.32
C ILE A 99 20.24 -12.96 -11.30
N GLU A 100 20.93 -11.93 -10.82
CA GLU A 100 21.75 -11.04 -11.62
C GLU A 100 22.90 -11.79 -12.31
N PHE A 101 23.54 -12.73 -11.64
CA PHE A 101 24.57 -13.59 -12.24
C PHE A 101 24.02 -14.44 -13.40
N GLU A 102 22.86 -15.07 -13.22
CA GLU A 102 22.31 -16.01 -14.20
C GLU A 102 21.61 -15.33 -15.39
N GLN A 103 21.07 -14.12 -15.19
CA GLN A 103 20.22 -13.42 -16.18
C GLN A 103 20.80 -12.09 -16.65
N GLY A 104 21.83 -11.57 -15.98
CA GLY A 104 22.44 -10.28 -16.27
C GLY A 104 21.74 -9.09 -15.63
N ALA A 105 22.46 -7.96 -15.62
CA ALA A 105 22.06 -6.71 -14.98
C ALA A 105 20.74 -6.13 -15.54
N GLY A 106 20.53 -6.17 -16.87
CA GLY A 106 19.32 -5.63 -17.48
C GLY A 106 18.04 -6.35 -17.02
N PHE A 107 18.09 -7.68 -16.94
CA PHE A 107 16.98 -8.46 -16.39
C PHE A 107 16.77 -8.15 -14.91
N MET A 108 17.84 -8.10 -14.13
CA MET A 108 17.78 -7.79 -12.70
C MET A 108 17.12 -6.43 -12.44
N ALA A 109 17.48 -5.39 -13.21
CA ALA A 109 16.91 -4.06 -13.09
C ALA A 109 15.40 -4.06 -13.37
N VAL A 110 14.95 -4.73 -14.44
CA VAL A 110 13.53 -4.85 -14.77
C VAL A 110 12.77 -5.63 -13.69
N LEU A 111 13.32 -6.76 -13.21
CA LEU A 111 12.68 -7.54 -12.15
C LEU A 111 12.57 -6.73 -10.86
N LEU A 112 13.63 -6.01 -10.47
CA LEU A 112 13.62 -5.14 -9.30
C LEU A 112 12.54 -4.06 -9.38
N LEU A 113 12.51 -3.29 -10.47
CA LEU A 113 11.58 -2.18 -10.64
C LEU A 113 10.12 -2.67 -10.71
N THR A 114 9.87 -3.75 -11.46
CA THR A 114 8.52 -4.33 -11.55
C THR A 114 8.09 -4.98 -10.24
N ALA A 115 8.98 -5.67 -9.52
CA ALA A 115 8.66 -6.22 -8.21
C ALA A 115 8.31 -5.12 -7.19
N ALA A 116 9.10 -4.05 -7.14
CA ALA A 116 8.83 -2.89 -6.28
C ALA A 116 7.45 -2.30 -6.59
N PHE A 117 7.19 -2.02 -7.87
CA PHE A 117 5.90 -1.49 -8.32
C PHE A 117 4.72 -2.42 -7.98
N VAL A 118 4.81 -3.72 -8.30
CA VAL A 118 3.72 -4.68 -8.08
C VAL A 118 3.45 -4.86 -6.59
N SER A 119 4.49 -5.03 -5.78
CA SER A 119 4.35 -5.18 -4.32
C SER A 119 3.72 -3.95 -3.69
N SER A 120 4.24 -2.75 -3.94
CA SER A 120 3.70 -1.52 -3.34
C SER A 120 2.32 -1.18 -3.86
N THR A 121 2.00 -1.49 -5.12
CA THR A 121 0.66 -1.21 -5.66
C THR A 121 -0.38 -2.17 -5.09
N ALA A 122 -0.03 -3.44 -4.87
CA ALA A 122 -0.90 -4.39 -4.19
C ALA A 122 -1.13 -4.01 -2.71
N GLU A 123 -0.08 -3.59 -2.01
CA GLU A 123 -0.17 -3.07 -0.65
C GLU A 123 -1.02 -1.80 -0.59
N PHE A 124 -0.86 -0.91 -1.56
CA PHE A 124 -1.66 0.30 -1.67
C PHE A 124 -3.15 -0.01 -1.87
N ALA A 125 -3.45 -0.97 -2.74
CA ALA A 125 -4.81 -1.34 -3.08
C ALA A 125 -5.55 -2.10 -1.96
N LEU A 126 -4.82 -2.91 -1.17
CA LEU A 126 -5.42 -3.86 -0.23
C LEU A 126 -5.09 -3.54 1.24
N GLY A 127 -3.87 -3.13 1.53
CA GLY A 127 -3.39 -2.75 2.86
C GLY A 127 -3.59 -1.27 3.20
N GLN A 128 -4.09 -0.46 2.26
CA GLN A 128 -4.30 0.99 2.42
C GLN A 128 -3.02 1.77 2.79
N SER A 129 -1.85 1.18 2.53
CA SER A 129 -0.52 1.74 2.74
C SER A 129 0.35 1.44 1.53
N THR A 130 1.46 2.12 1.31
CA THR A 130 2.35 1.76 0.18
C THR A 130 3.28 0.59 0.48
N GLY A 131 3.34 0.19 1.76
CA GLY A 131 4.48 -0.55 2.30
C GLY A 131 5.77 0.30 2.26
N MET A 132 6.68 0.00 3.19
CA MET A 132 8.04 0.51 3.16
C MET A 132 9.02 -0.66 3.32
N GLY A 133 10.09 -0.64 2.51
CA GLY A 133 11.18 -1.61 2.57
C GLY A 133 11.12 -2.68 1.48
N LEU A 134 12.24 -3.39 1.33
CA LEU A 134 12.50 -4.30 0.20
C LEU A 134 11.78 -5.66 0.30
N SER A 135 11.01 -5.91 1.36
CA SER A 135 10.48 -7.24 1.66
C SER A 135 9.60 -7.81 0.53
N GLY A 136 8.76 -7.00 -0.12
CA GLY A 136 7.99 -7.42 -1.31
C GLY A 136 8.88 -7.84 -2.48
N VAL A 137 9.95 -7.06 -2.75
CA VAL A 137 10.98 -7.39 -3.76
C VAL A 137 11.71 -8.69 -3.41
N VAL A 138 12.05 -8.88 -2.14
CA VAL A 138 12.69 -10.11 -1.64
C VAL A 138 11.79 -11.33 -1.87
N TYR A 139 10.48 -11.21 -1.59
CA TYR A 139 9.52 -12.26 -1.92
C TYR A 139 9.40 -12.51 -3.43
N ALA A 140 9.52 -11.48 -4.26
CA ALA A 140 9.56 -11.65 -5.72
C ALA A 140 10.82 -12.40 -6.18
N PHE A 141 11.98 -12.11 -5.60
CA PHE A 141 13.19 -12.87 -5.92
C PHE A 141 13.08 -14.32 -5.47
N PHE A 142 12.53 -14.55 -4.29
CA PHE A 142 12.26 -15.89 -3.78
C PHE A 142 11.30 -16.66 -4.72
N GLY A 143 10.17 -16.06 -5.08
CA GLY A 143 9.21 -16.66 -6.03
C GLY A 143 9.82 -16.96 -7.39
N PHE A 144 10.61 -16.02 -7.92
CA PHE A 144 11.30 -16.21 -9.19
C PHE A 144 12.28 -17.39 -9.16
N ILE A 145 13.14 -17.47 -8.14
CA ILE A 145 14.10 -18.56 -8.00
C ILE A 145 13.39 -19.88 -7.74
N PHE A 146 12.38 -19.90 -6.86
CA PHE A 146 11.62 -21.11 -6.53
C PHE A 146 10.98 -21.72 -7.78
N THR A 147 10.23 -20.92 -8.55
CA THR A 147 9.59 -21.38 -9.78
C THR A 147 10.61 -21.72 -10.88
N SER A 148 11.70 -20.94 -11.00
CA SER A 148 12.76 -21.25 -11.96
C SER A 148 13.48 -22.56 -11.61
N GLY A 149 13.65 -22.88 -10.32
CA GLY A 149 14.28 -24.13 -9.87
C GLY A 149 13.54 -25.40 -10.29
N LEU A 150 12.23 -25.29 -10.58
CA LEU A 150 11.41 -26.42 -11.06
C LEU A 150 11.65 -26.75 -12.54
N THR A 151 12.21 -25.82 -13.32
CA THR A 151 12.28 -25.92 -14.79
C THR A 151 13.66 -25.60 -15.37
N ASN A 152 14.56 -25.02 -14.58
CA ASN A 152 15.88 -24.56 -15.01
C ASN A 152 16.95 -25.05 -14.04
N SER A 153 17.85 -25.89 -14.55
CA SER A 153 18.95 -26.49 -13.79
C SER A 153 19.90 -25.47 -13.16
N ARG A 154 19.97 -24.23 -13.69
CA ARG A 154 20.78 -23.14 -13.10
C ARG A 154 20.28 -22.70 -11.72
N TYR A 155 18.99 -22.89 -11.44
CA TYR A 155 18.37 -22.54 -10.15
C TYR A 155 18.03 -23.77 -9.30
N ALA A 156 18.03 -24.96 -9.89
CA ALA A 156 17.75 -26.20 -9.19
C ALA A 156 18.71 -26.39 -8.00
N GLY A 157 18.15 -26.69 -6.83
CA GLY A 157 18.91 -26.90 -5.60
C GLY A 157 19.47 -25.64 -4.94
N PHE A 158 19.31 -24.44 -5.51
CA PHE A 158 19.75 -23.20 -4.87
C PHE A 158 18.92 -22.90 -3.60
N LEU A 159 17.60 -23.10 -3.66
CA LEU A 159 16.73 -23.04 -2.49
C LEU A 159 16.58 -24.43 -1.90
N VAL A 160 17.35 -24.72 -0.85
CA VAL A 160 17.16 -25.95 -0.06
C VAL A 160 15.83 -25.90 0.71
N SER A 161 15.24 -27.06 1.02
CA SER A 161 13.92 -27.15 1.68
C SER A 161 13.82 -26.31 2.95
N LYS A 162 14.91 -26.23 3.74
CA LYS A 162 14.96 -25.39 4.95
C LYS A 162 14.75 -23.90 4.63
N LEU A 163 15.32 -23.40 3.54
CA LEU A 163 15.14 -22.01 3.12
C LEU A 163 13.71 -21.75 2.64
N VAL A 164 13.12 -22.68 1.89
CA VAL A 164 11.71 -22.58 1.46
C VAL A 164 10.80 -22.47 2.69
N TRP A 165 10.98 -23.36 3.68
CA TRP A 165 10.21 -23.31 4.92
C TRP A 165 10.49 -22.06 5.76
N GLN A 166 11.70 -21.50 5.71
CA GLN A 166 12.00 -20.22 6.36
C GLN A 166 11.18 -19.06 5.76
N PHE A 167 11.06 -18.98 4.43
CA PHE A 167 10.27 -17.95 3.76
C PHE A 167 8.77 -18.12 3.98
N VAL A 168 8.28 -19.36 3.92
CA VAL A 168 6.87 -19.68 4.20
C VAL A 168 6.54 -19.39 5.68
N GLY A 169 7.37 -19.86 6.61
CA GLY A 169 7.20 -19.61 8.03
C GLY A 169 7.24 -18.12 8.38
N TRP A 170 8.15 -17.36 7.77
CA TRP A 170 8.19 -15.90 7.92
C TRP A 170 6.91 -15.23 7.39
N LEU A 171 6.38 -15.68 6.25
CA LEU A 171 5.14 -15.14 5.68
C LEU A 171 3.94 -15.36 6.60
N PHE A 172 3.79 -16.56 7.14
CA PHE A 172 2.74 -16.88 8.13
C PHE A 172 2.93 -16.11 9.44
N PHE A 173 4.17 -15.91 9.87
CA PHE A 173 4.47 -15.10 11.05
C PHE A 173 4.07 -13.64 10.85
N CYS A 174 4.39 -13.02 9.71
CA CYS A 174 3.97 -11.66 9.37
C CYS A 174 2.44 -11.51 9.33
N LEU A 175 1.73 -12.50 8.74
CA LEU A 175 0.27 -12.55 8.77
C LEU A 175 -0.27 -12.58 10.21
N LEU A 176 0.30 -13.41 11.08
CA LEU A 176 -0.12 -13.51 12.47
C LEU A 176 0.10 -12.20 13.24
N LEU A 177 1.26 -11.55 13.06
CA LEU A 177 1.55 -10.26 13.70
C LEU A 177 0.55 -9.16 13.31
N THR A 178 0.17 -9.12 12.03
CA THR A 178 -0.83 -8.16 11.53
C THR A 178 -2.22 -8.49 12.06
N ALA A 179 -2.62 -9.77 12.02
CA ALA A 179 -3.93 -10.22 12.50
C ALA A 179 -4.12 -10.00 14.02
N THR A 180 -3.04 -10.07 14.80
CA THR A 180 -3.05 -9.83 16.25
C THR A 180 -2.82 -8.38 16.63
N ASN A 181 -2.69 -7.47 15.64
CA ASN A 181 -2.34 -6.05 15.83
C ASN A 181 -1.05 -5.80 16.63
N VAL A 182 -0.18 -6.81 16.77
CA VAL A 182 1.14 -6.65 17.41
C VAL A 182 2.02 -5.78 16.52
N TRP A 183 1.97 -6.01 15.20
CA TRP A 183 2.71 -5.19 14.25
C TRP A 183 2.09 -5.24 12.85
N GLN A 184 1.89 -4.06 12.25
CA GLN A 184 1.36 -3.91 10.91
C GLN A 184 2.46 -4.19 9.88
N VAL A 185 2.33 -5.31 9.18
CA VAL A 185 3.25 -5.75 8.13
C VAL A 185 2.54 -5.71 6.78
N GLY A 186 3.24 -5.24 5.75
CA GLY A 186 2.71 -5.18 4.38
C GLY A 186 2.59 -6.57 3.74
N ASN A 187 1.62 -7.35 4.19
CA ASN A 187 1.42 -8.72 3.74
C ASN A 187 0.97 -8.77 2.27
N ALA A 188 0.18 -7.80 1.80
CA ALA A 188 -0.22 -7.77 0.39
C ALA A 188 1.00 -7.55 -0.52
N ALA A 189 1.98 -6.74 -0.09
CA ALA A 189 3.27 -6.63 -0.78
C ALA A 189 4.03 -7.97 -0.85
N HIS A 190 4.04 -8.78 0.22
CA HIS A 190 4.72 -10.09 0.24
C HIS A 190 4.06 -11.08 -0.73
N PHE A 191 2.74 -11.23 -0.66
CA PHE A 191 1.99 -12.14 -1.53
C PHE A 191 2.07 -11.73 -2.99
N ALA A 192 1.90 -10.44 -3.29
CA ALA A 192 1.98 -9.93 -4.65
C ALA A 192 3.41 -10.03 -5.21
N GLY A 193 4.42 -9.76 -4.39
CA GLY A 193 5.83 -9.96 -4.76
C GLY A 193 6.10 -11.40 -5.12
N LEU A 194 5.78 -12.34 -4.23
CA LEU A 194 5.91 -13.78 -4.45
C LEU A 194 5.25 -14.24 -5.76
N ALA A 195 3.98 -13.86 -5.95
CA ALA A 195 3.21 -14.19 -7.14
C ALA A 195 3.84 -13.58 -8.41
N TRP A 196 4.29 -12.33 -8.34
CA TRP A 196 4.97 -11.67 -9.46
C TRP A 196 6.25 -12.37 -9.85
N GLY A 197 7.11 -12.69 -8.88
CA GLY A 197 8.34 -13.44 -9.13
C GLY A 197 8.10 -14.77 -9.84
N ALA A 198 7.13 -15.55 -9.33
CA ALA A 198 6.73 -16.82 -9.93
C ALA A 198 6.16 -16.62 -11.35
N ALA A 199 5.33 -15.59 -11.55
CA ALA A 199 4.77 -15.24 -12.86
C ALA A 199 5.86 -14.85 -13.86
N VAL A 200 6.85 -14.03 -13.45
CA VAL A 200 8.00 -13.67 -14.30
C VAL A 200 8.80 -14.90 -14.70
N ALA A 201 9.07 -15.82 -13.76
CA ALA A 201 9.77 -17.08 -14.05
C ALA A 201 9.02 -17.94 -15.08
N TRP A 202 7.69 -18.02 -14.95
CA TRP A 202 6.84 -18.74 -15.90
C TRP A 202 6.78 -18.05 -17.28
N LEU A 203 6.61 -16.71 -17.32
CA LEU A 203 6.62 -15.91 -18.55
C LEU A 203 7.97 -15.95 -19.26
N TYR A 204 9.05 -16.15 -18.52
CA TYR A 204 10.40 -16.28 -19.07
C TYR A 204 10.57 -17.53 -19.96
N GLN A 205 9.67 -18.50 -19.86
CA GLN A 205 9.65 -19.69 -20.72
C GLN A 205 8.80 -19.49 -21.98
N ARG A 206 8.07 -18.37 -22.07
CA ARG A 206 7.18 -18.05 -23.20
C ARG A 206 7.91 -17.23 -24.26
N ARG A 207 7.35 -17.24 -25.48
CA ARG A 207 7.80 -16.41 -26.62
C ARG A 207 7.78 -14.93 -26.21
N LYS A 208 8.73 -14.15 -26.73
CA LYS A 208 8.92 -12.72 -26.37
C LYS A 208 7.61 -11.91 -26.44
N ALA A 209 6.83 -12.07 -27.50
CA ALA A 209 5.55 -11.36 -27.67
C ALA A 209 4.57 -11.65 -26.52
N VAL A 210 4.41 -12.93 -26.13
CA VAL A 210 3.51 -13.33 -25.02
C VAL A 210 4.04 -12.81 -23.68
N ARG A 211 5.36 -12.91 -23.46
CA ARG A 211 6.01 -12.42 -22.24
C ARG A 211 5.76 -10.93 -22.03
N TYR A 212 6.05 -10.12 -23.04
CA TYR A 212 5.87 -8.67 -22.94
C TYR A 212 4.40 -8.28 -22.94
N GLY A 213 3.56 -8.91 -23.76
CA GLY A 213 2.12 -8.66 -23.80
C GLY A 213 1.45 -8.92 -22.45
N LEU A 214 1.64 -10.11 -21.87
CA LEU A 214 1.06 -10.45 -20.56
C LEU A 214 1.69 -9.61 -19.44
N GLY A 215 3.01 -9.35 -19.49
CA GLY A 215 3.67 -8.49 -18.51
C GLY A 215 3.07 -7.07 -18.49
N ILE A 216 2.87 -6.47 -19.65
CA ILE A 216 2.24 -5.14 -19.78
C ILE A 216 0.80 -5.18 -19.28
N LEU A 217 0.02 -6.20 -19.64
CA LEU A 217 -1.37 -6.34 -19.20
C LEU A 217 -1.48 -6.46 -17.67
N VAL A 218 -0.59 -7.23 -17.03
CA VAL A 218 -0.57 -7.36 -15.56
C VAL A 218 -0.20 -6.03 -14.92
N LEU A 219 0.83 -5.34 -15.41
CA LEU A 219 1.24 -4.04 -14.87
C LEU A 219 0.15 -2.97 -15.06
N ALA A 220 -0.53 -2.97 -16.21
CA ALA A 220 -1.66 -2.07 -16.47
C ALA A 220 -2.84 -2.38 -15.55
N GLY A 221 -3.21 -3.64 -15.38
CA GLY A 221 -4.28 -4.06 -14.46
C GLY A 221 -3.97 -3.69 -13.01
N LEU A 222 -2.71 -3.86 -12.58
CA LEU A 222 -2.27 -3.47 -11.25
C LEU A 222 -2.26 -1.96 -11.04
N SER A 223 -2.19 -1.13 -12.09
CA SER A 223 -2.28 0.33 -11.95
C SER A 223 -3.71 0.85 -11.77
N VAL A 224 -4.74 0.04 -12.04
CA VAL A 224 -6.16 0.43 -11.93
C VAL A 224 -6.52 1.00 -10.55
N PRO A 225 -6.10 0.42 -9.41
CA PRO A 225 -6.42 0.93 -8.08
C PRO A 225 -5.94 2.36 -7.80
N LEU A 226 -4.96 2.87 -8.56
CA LEU A 226 -4.52 4.26 -8.45
C LEU A 226 -5.62 5.24 -8.90
N PHE A 227 -6.46 4.81 -9.83
CA PHE A 227 -7.52 5.63 -10.43
C PHE A 227 -8.90 5.21 -9.96
N TRP A 228 -9.09 3.94 -9.62
CA TRP A 228 -10.38 3.36 -9.24
C TRP A 228 -10.21 2.21 -8.24
N ALA A 229 -10.46 2.50 -6.96
CA ALA A 229 -10.45 1.52 -5.89
C ALA A 229 -11.63 1.75 -4.92
N PRO A 230 -12.89 1.56 -5.34
CA PRO A 230 -14.07 1.81 -4.51
C PRO A 230 -14.17 0.90 -3.27
N TRP A 231 -13.34 -0.15 -3.18
CA TRP A 231 -13.20 -0.97 -1.98
C TRP A 231 -12.29 -0.35 -0.91
N SER A 232 -11.37 0.55 -1.29
CA SER A 232 -10.36 1.15 -0.41
C SER A 232 -10.90 2.37 0.32
N VAL A 233 -10.88 2.34 1.66
CA VAL A 233 -11.29 3.48 2.49
C VAL A 233 -10.34 4.66 2.31
N LEU A 234 -9.05 4.43 2.17
CA LEU A 234 -8.08 5.45 1.78
C LEU A 234 -8.47 6.15 0.47
N TRP A 235 -8.78 5.39 -0.58
CA TRP A 235 -9.15 5.96 -1.89
C TRP A 235 -10.45 6.80 -1.78
N LEU A 236 -11.45 6.26 -1.09
CA LEU A 236 -12.71 6.97 -0.82
C LEU A 236 -12.48 8.23 0.02
N SER A 237 -11.58 8.19 1.00
CA SER A 237 -11.25 9.33 1.85
C SER A 237 -10.58 10.45 1.05
N ASN A 238 -9.66 10.11 0.15
CA ASN A 238 -9.07 11.10 -0.77
C ASN A 238 -10.15 11.74 -1.66
N LYS A 239 -11.03 10.93 -2.26
CA LYS A 239 -12.13 11.47 -3.09
C LYS A 239 -13.12 12.33 -2.29
N ALA A 240 -13.46 11.92 -1.07
CA ALA A 240 -14.31 12.70 -0.18
C ALA A 240 -13.68 14.06 0.13
N TYR A 241 -12.39 14.07 0.48
CA TYR A 241 -11.63 15.29 0.75
C TYR A 241 -11.57 16.20 -0.48
N THR A 242 -11.21 15.68 -1.66
CA THR A 242 -11.16 16.46 -2.91
C THR A 242 -12.51 17.06 -3.27
N ALA A 243 -13.60 16.30 -3.14
CA ALA A 243 -14.95 16.81 -3.40
C ALA A 243 -15.34 17.91 -2.39
N HIS A 244 -15.00 17.72 -1.11
CA HIS A 244 -15.28 18.70 -0.07
C HIS A 244 -14.53 20.02 -0.33
N THR A 245 -13.22 19.97 -0.60
CA THR A 245 -12.42 21.18 -0.86
C THR A 245 -12.79 21.87 -2.17
N ALA A 246 -13.36 21.14 -3.13
CA ALA A 246 -13.95 21.69 -4.35
C ALA A 246 -15.38 22.26 -4.17
N ASN A 247 -15.92 22.28 -2.94
CA ASN A 247 -17.30 22.65 -2.63
C ASN A 247 -18.39 21.79 -3.31
N ASP A 248 -18.05 20.58 -3.78
CA ASP A 248 -19.02 19.60 -4.28
C ASP A 248 -19.61 18.79 -3.10
N VAL A 249 -20.51 19.44 -2.37
CA VAL A 249 -21.16 18.87 -1.17
C VAL A 249 -21.92 17.57 -1.45
N PRO A 250 -22.71 17.43 -2.54
CA PRO A 250 -23.36 16.17 -2.88
C PRO A 250 -22.39 15.01 -3.03
N MET A 251 -21.27 15.23 -3.74
CA MET A 251 -20.27 14.19 -3.97
C MET A 251 -19.47 13.86 -2.71
N ALA A 252 -19.08 14.88 -1.92
CA ALA A 252 -18.41 14.68 -0.64
C ALA A 252 -19.27 13.82 0.30
N ARG A 253 -20.56 14.16 0.43
CA ARG A 253 -21.55 13.40 1.23
C ARG A 253 -21.71 11.96 0.75
N HIS A 254 -21.71 11.75 -0.57
CA HIS A 254 -21.77 10.41 -1.15
C HIS A 254 -20.56 9.57 -0.70
N TYR A 255 -19.34 10.09 -0.84
CA TYR A 255 -18.13 9.35 -0.43
C TYR A 255 -18.05 9.12 1.08
N TYR A 256 -18.40 10.10 1.92
CA TYR A 256 -18.43 9.88 3.37
C TYR A 256 -19.39 8.75 3.76
N ARG A 257 -20.55 8.65 3.12
CA ARG A 257 -21.48 7.53 3.36
C ARG A 257 -20.91 6.19 2.92
N LEU A 258 -20.22 6.13 1.77
CA LEU A 258 -19.53 4.91 1.32
C LEU A 258 -18.43 4.48 2.29
N ILE A 259 -17.71 5.43 2.91
CA ILE A 259 -16.73 5.15 3.96
C ILE A 259 -17.44 4.51 5.17
N LEU A 260 -18.53 5.12 5.65
CA LEU A 260 -19.26 4.60 6.83
C LEU A 260 -19.94 3.24 6.58
N GLN A 261 -20.27 2.90 5.34
CA GLN A 261 -20.73 1.55 5.00
C GLN A 261 -19.65 0.49 5.19
N LYS A 262 -18.38 0.87 5.05
CA LYS A 262 -17.22 -0.03 5.22
C LYS A 262 -16.68 0.00 6.64
N GLU A 263 -16.58 1.20 7.21
CA GLU A 263 -16.06 1.46 8.55
C GLU A 263 -17.05 2.36 9.30
N PRO A 264 -18.07 1.79 9.97
CA PRO A 264 -19.11 2.57 10.64
C PRO A 264 -18.60 3.53 11.72
N ALA A 265 -17.44 3.24 12.31
CA ALA A 265 -16.79 4.04 13.35
C ALA A 265 -15.76 5.06 12.81
N ASN A 266 -15.65 5.23 11.49
CA ASN A 266 -14.64 6.10 10.87
C ASN A 266 -14.87 7.58 11.23
N GLN A 267 -13.98 8.11 12.07
CA GLN A 267 -14.11 9.47 12.63
C GLN A 267 -13.97 10.56 11.57
N PHE A 268 -13.16 10.34 10.53
CA PHE A 268 -13.00 11.30 9.44
C PHE A 268 -14.33 11.50 8.71
N ALA A 269 -15.02 10.43 8.34
CA ALA A 269 -16.31 10.53 7.66
C ALA A 269 -17.45 11.02 8.58
N LEU A 270 -17.50 10.54 9.83
CA LEU A 270 -18.51 10.99 10.83
C LEU A 270 -18.42 12.50 11.08
N SER A 271 -17.22 13.00 11.38
CA SER A 271 -17.01 14.41 11.73
C SER A 271 -17.36 15.32 10.55
N ASN A 272 -16.90 14.98 9.35
CA ASN A 272 -17.20 15.78 8.16
C ASN A 272 -18.69 15.78 7.78
N LEU A 273 -19.39 14.65 7.93
CA LEU A 273 -20.84 14.62 7.72
C LEU A 273 -21.59 15.47 8.75
N ASN A 274 -21.16 15.45 10.01
CA ASN A 274 -21.74 16.31 11.05
C ASN A 274 -21.52 17.79 10.72
N PHE A 275 -20.31 18.20 10.29
CA PHE A 275 -20.06 19.58 9.85
C PHE A 275 -20.97 20.01 8.69
N LEU A 276 -21.07 19.19 7.64
CA LEU A 276 -21.95 19.46 6.51
C LEU A 276 -23.43 19.56 6.93
N ARG A 277 -23.86 18.74 7.90
CA ARG A 277 -25.23 18.78 8.42
C ARG A 277 -25.48 20.03 9.27
N ILE A 278 -24.52 20.43 10.08
CA ILE A 278 -24.59 21.65 10.90
C ILE A 278 -24.68 22.88 10.02
N ASP A 279 -23.88 22.98 8.95
CA ASP A 279 -23.96 24.08 7.98
C ASP A 279 -25.35 24.15 7.32
N GLU A 280 -25.88 23.01 6.86
CA GLU A 280 -27.22 22.93 6.27
C GLU A 280 -28.32 23.37 7.25
N LEU A 281 -28.28 22.87 8.50
CA LEU A 281 -29.23 23.25 9.55
C LEU A 281 -29.11 24.73 9.93
N SER A 282 -27.89 25.28 9.93
CA SER A 282 -27.65 26.69 10.27
C SER A 282 -28.28 27.61 9.22
N LYS A 283 -28.08 27.31 7.93
CA LYS A 283 -28.72 28.04 6.82
C LYS A 283 -30.26 27.96 6.90
N GLN A 284 -30.81 26.79 7.20
CA GLN A 284 -32.26 26.62 7.35
C GLN A 284 -32.81 27.37 8.57
N ALA A 285 -32.08 27.36 9.69
CA ALA A 285 -32.46 28.07 10.90
C ALA A 285 -32.44 29.59 10.69
N GLU A 286 -31.40 30.11 10.04
CA GLU A 286 -31.29 31.53 9.68
C GLU A 286 -32.44 31.97 8.77
N LEU A 287 -32.76 31.18 7.74
CA LEU A 287 -33.88 31.45 6.85
C LEU A 287 -35.22 31.42 7.61
N ALA A 288 -35.45 30.41 8.45
CA ALA A 288 -36.66 30.32 9.27
C ALA A 288 -36.80 31.52 10.21
N PHE A 289 -35.71 31.98 10.81
CA PHE A 289 -35.70 33.16 11.67
C PHE A 289 -36.00 34.44 10.91
N LYS A 290 -35.39 34.64 9.72
CA LYS A 290 -35.70 35.78 8.83
C LYS A 290 -37.16 35.78 8.38
N GLN A 291 -37.77 34.61 8.22
CA GLN A 291 -39.18 34.42 7.89
C GLN A 291 -40.10 34.46 9.13
N GLN A 292 -39.60 34.85 10.31
CA GLN A 292 -40.34 34.88 11.57
C GLN A 292 -40.92 33.52 12.02
N GLN A 293 -40.45 32.39 11.45
CA GLN A 293 -40.80 31.04 11.87
C GLN A 293 -39.98 30.61 13.09
N ILE A 294 -40.13 31.34 14.21
CA ILE A 294 -39.29 31.20 15.41
C ILE A 294 -39.27 29.77 15.99
N PRO A 295 -40.40 29.04 16.13
CA PRO A 295 -40.38 27.67 16.64
C PRO A 295 -39.55 26.71 15.77
N LYS A 296 -39.61 26.89 14.44
CA LYS A 296 -38.85 26.09 13.48
C LYS A 296 -37.36 26.39 13.58
N ALA A 297 -36.98 27.67 13.68
CA ALA A 297 -35.59 28.08 13.89
C ALA A 297 -35.02 27.46 15.18
N GLN A 298 -35.77 27.53 16.29
CA GLN A 298 -35.38 26.91 17.56
C GLN A 298 -35.24 25.39 17.47
N GLN A 299 -36.16 24.71 16.79
CA GLN A 299 -36.07 23.27 16.56
C GLN A 299 -34.81 22.88 15.79
N LEU A 300 -34.45 23.64 14.76
CA LEU A 300 -33.24 23.41 13.96
C LEU A 300 -31.98 23.65 14.78
N CYS A 301 -31.92 24.72 15.60
CA CYS A 301 -30.80 24.95 16.52
C CYS A 301 -30.65 23.81 17.55
N ARG A 302 -31.75 23.26 18.08
CA ARG A 302 -31.69 22.08 18.96
C ARG A 302 -31.17 20.84 18.24
N GLN A 303 -31.44 20.67 16.95
CA GLN A 303 -30.84 19.59 16.16
C GLN A 303 -29.32 19.77 16.01
N ILE A 304 -28.85 21.00 15.80
CA ILE A 304 -27.41 21.31 15.77
C ILE A 304 -26.76 20.93 17.11
N LEU A 305 -27.36 21.27 18.24
CA LEU A 305 -26.82 20.95 19.57
C LEU A 305 -26.79 19.44 19.87
N LYS A 306 -27.62 18.63 19.22
CA LYS A 306 -27.50 17.16 19.30
C LYS A 306 -26.27 16.63 18.56
N LEU A 307 -25.83 17.31 17.51
CA LEU A 307 -24.65 16.95 16.72
C LEU A 307 -23.37 17.54 17.32
N GLN A 308 -23.45 18.76 17.87
CA GLN A 308 -22.36 19.47 18.52
C GLN A 308 -22.90 20.26 19.72
N PRO A 309 -22.87 19.67 20.95
CA PRO A 309 -23.47 20.30 22.14
C PRO A 309 -22.91 21.68 22.50
N ALA A 310 -21.67 21.96 22.15
CA ALA A 310 -20.99 23.24 22.42
C ALA A 310 -21.02 24.22 21.22
N ASN A 311 -21.98 24.09 20.30
CA ASN A 311 -22.07 25.00 19.15
C ASN A 311 -22.55 26.40 19.58
N GLU A 312 -21.62 27.35 19.67
CA GLU A 312 -21.87 28.72 20.15
C GLU A 312 -22.91 29.46 19.31
N TRP A 313 -22.87 29.30 17.99
CA TRP A 313 -23.82 29.95 17.08
C TRP A 313 -25.26 29.51 17.35
N ALA A 314 -25.49 28.20 17.51
CA ALA A 314 -26.82 27.67 17.81
C ALA A 314 -27.32 28.09 19.20
N LEU A 315 -26.43 28.18 20.20
CA LEU A 315 -26.76 28.70 21.53
C LEU A 315 -27.15 30.18 21.48
N ALA A 316 -26.37 31.00 20.78
CA ALA A 316 -26.65 32.43 20.61
C ALA A 316 -27.95 32.69 19.84
N MET A 317 -28.25 31.87 18.84
CA MET A 317 -29.50 31.99 18.10
C MET A 317 -30.72 31.61 18.93
N LEU A 318 -30.60 30.58 19.78
CA LEU A 318 -31.64 30.21 20.73
C LEU A 318 -31.91 31.34 21.75
N SER A 319 -30.87 31.96 22.29
CA SER A 319 -31.04 33.09 23.22
C SER A 319 -31.68 34.32 22.55
N ALA A 320 -31.23 34.68 21.34
CA ALA A 320 -31.83 35.77 20.57
C ALA A 320 -33.31 35.52 20.24
N SER A 321 -33.66 34.26 19.92
CA SER A 321 -35.04 33.88 19.62
C SER A 321 -35.98 33.86 20.84
N ALA A 322 -35.43 33.77 22.05
CA ALA A 322 -36.20 33.82 23.29
C ALA A 322 -36.61 35.25 23.69
N GLY A 323 -35.93 36.27 23.13
CA GLY A 323 -36.23 37.69 23.37
C GLY A 323 -37.17 38.35 22.37
N SER A 324 -37.53 37.69 21.27
CA SER A 324 -38.50 38.20 20.29
C SER A 324 -39.93 37.97 20.78
N PRO A 325 -40.76 39.01 20.99
CA PRO A 325 -42.16 38.81 21.35
C PRO A 325 -42.87 38.08 20.21
N VAL A 326 -43.52 36.97 20.54
CA VAL A 326 -44.44 36.27 19.65
C VAL A 326 -45.57 37.24 19.33
N GLN A 327 -45.56 37.86 18.15
CA GLN A 327 -46.77 38.49 17.62
C GLN A 327 -47.72 37.34 17.29
N GLN A 328 -48.71 37.16 18.17
CA GLN A 328 -49.84 36.23 18.02
C GLN A 328 -50.74 36.63 16.87
#